data_AF-I4H902-F1
#
_entry.id   AF-I4H902-F1
#
_cell.length_a   1.000
_cell.length_b   1.000
_cell.length_c   1.000
_cell.angle_alpha   90.00
_cell.angle_beta   90.00
_cell.angle_gamma   90.00
#
_symmetry.space_group_name_H-M   'P 1'
#
loop_
_entity.id
_entity.type
_entity.pdbx_description
1 polymer ?
#
loop_
_entity_poly.entity_id
_entity_poly.type
_entity_poly.pdbx_seq_one_letter_code
_entity_poly.pdbx_strand_id
1 'polypeptide(L)'
;MPITYVPASGSATVAGIFIPRDNLSGLLTDSELADTEPKITKDCKFLASFLATLQATITAQRAIPSSLVTALGLTITKGAPSGVDLGIFNQLFTASIAQVVDYASSTFYPIPVPTSGSNSGKGILKITDIFPDAVSVAVAGTISEAGVLIPHTDLDAYGALATTNPTNDVQSRQWFAAMLRYLFTDIPIRTTTPATPSALITKTLGTVSSFTLPTDALALTNPTTGLDPAKTMVNDVYFRSLSFNIQYELNEQTQSYDVRVV
;
A
#
# COMPACT_ATOMS: atom_id res chain seq x y z
N MET A 1 -6.53 7.77 -15.01
CA MET A 1 -7.52 6.78 -15.41
C MET A 1 -7.65 5.81 -14.27
N PRO A 2 -8.83 5.68 -13.65
CA PRO A 2 -8.98 4.93 -12.41
C PRO A 2 -8.47 3.49 -12.56
N ILE A 3 -8.14 2.88 -11.42
CA ILE A 3 -7.79 1.45 -11.30
C ILE A 3 -8.67 0.61 -12.23
N THR A 4 -8.02 -0.26 -13.02
CA THR A 4 -8.70 -1.15 -13.96
C THR A 4 -8.80 -2.55 -13.36
N TYR A 5 -10.02 -3.07 -13.27
CA TYR A 5 -10.29 -4.43 -12.83
C TYR A 5 -10.38 -5.34 -14.05
N VAL A 6 -9.62 -6.42 -14.02
CA VAL A 6 -9.48 -7.34 -15.15
C VAL A 6 -10.06 -8.68 -14.70
N PRO A 7 -11.27 -9.05 -15.15
CA PRO A 7 -11.94 -10.26 -14.65
C PRO A 7 -11.41 -11.56 -15.27
N ALA A 8 -10.63 -11.48 -16.35
CA ALA A 8 -10.03 -12.61 -17.04
C ALA A 8 -8.85 -12.14 -17.92
N SER A 9 -8.14 -13.08 -18.55
CA SER A 9 -7.05 -12.77 -19.48
C SER A 9 -7.46 -11.75 -20.56
N GLY A 10 -6.55 -10.86 -20.92
CA GLY A 10 -6.83 -9.81 -21.90
C GLY A 10 -5.59 -8.99 -22.27
N SER A 11 -5.82 -7.74 -22.66
CA SER A 11 -4.76 -6.78 -22.96
C SER A 11 -4.93 -5.52 -22.13
N ALA A 12 -3.83 -5.03 -21.56
CA ALA A 12 -3.83 -3.81 -20.78
C ALA A 12 -4.17 -2.60 -21.67
N THR A 13 -5.15 -1.80 -21.28
CA THR A 13 -5.51 -0.55 -21.98
C THR A 13 -4.55 0.59 -21.65
N VAL A 14 -3.80 0.47 -20.55
CA VAL A 14 -2.87 1.47 -20.02
C VAL A 14 -1.62 0.78 -19.44
N ALA A 15 -0.50 1.50 -19.36
CA ALA A 15 0.69 1.00 -18.70
C ALA A 15 0.57 1.11 -17.18
N GLY A 16 1.05 0.10 -16.44
CA GLY A 16 0.89 0.07 -14.99
C GLY A 16 1.51 -1.15 -14.32
N ILE A 17 1.24 -1.27 -13.03
CA ILE A 17 1.51 -2.49 -12.26
C ILE A 17 0.26 -3.35 -12.27
N PHE A 18 0.36 -4.55 -12.83
CA PHE A 18 -0.68 -5.56 -12.72
C PHE A 18 -0.41 -6.44 -11.49
N ILE A 19 -1.43 -6.63 -10.65
CA ILE A 19 -1.42 -7.51 -9.49
C ILE A 19 -2.47 -8.60 -9.75
N PRO A 20 -2.06 -9.86 -9.92
CA PRO A 20 -3.02 -10.96 -10.03
C PRO A 20 -3.94 -11.07 -8.81
N ARG A 21 -5.18 -11.53 -9.03
CA ARG A 21 -6.19 -11.69 -7.97
C ARG A 21 -5.65 -12.56 -6.83
N ASP A 22 -4.95 -13.64 -7.14
CA ASP A 22 -4.47 -14.61 -6.15
C ASP A 22 -3.39 -14.04 -5.21
N ASN A 23 -2.76 -12.90 -5.55
CA ASN A 23 -1.87 -12.18 -4.63
C ASN A 23 -2.63 -11.25 -3.67
N LEU A 24 -3.96 -11.10 -3.79
CA LEU A 24 -4.77 -10.18 -2.98
C LEU A 24 -5.65 -10.94 -1.99
N SER A 25 -5.35 -10.81 -0.71
CA SER A 25 -6.05 -11.53 0.36
C SER A 25 -7.50 -11.07 0.48
N GLY A 26 -8.45 -11.99 0.33
CA GLY A 26 -9.88 -11.70 0.44
C GLY A 26 -10.60 -11.43 -0.90
N LEU A 27 -9.88 -11.43 -2.03
CA LEU A 27 -10.50 -11.58 -3.36
C LEU A 27 -10.46 -13.06 -3.76
N LEU A 28 -11.59 -13.73 -3.62
CA LEU A 28 -11.73 -15.18 -3.71
C LEU A 28 -12.11 -15.66 -5.11
N THR A 29 -12.84 -14.86 -5.88
CA THR A 29 -13.33 -15.30 -7.20
C THR A 29 -13.20 -14.21 -8.25
N ASP A 30 -13.00 -14.64 -9.49
CA ASP A 30 -12.89 -13.74 -10.65
C ASP A 30 -14.16 -12.92 -10.88
N SER A 31 -15.32 -13.46 -10.48
CA SER A 31 -16.61 -12.77 -10.54
C SER A 31 -16.64 -11.48 -9.72
N GLU A 32 -15.83 -11.37 -8.66
CA GLU A 32 -15.72 -10.14 -7.86
C GLU A 32 -15.08 -8.99 -8.63
N LEU A 33 -14.43 -9.28 -9.76
CA LEU A 33 -13.80 -8.29 -10.63
C LEU A 33 -14.62 -8.01 -11.90
N ALA A 34 -15.73 -8.74 -12.11
CA ALA A 34 -16.56 -8.66 -13.30
C ALA A 34 -17.13 -7.25 -13.52
N ASP A 35 -17.48 -6.93 -14.77
CA ASP A 35 -18.09 -5.65 -15.13
C ASP A 35 -19.49 -5.45 -14.54
N THR A 36 -20.16 -6.55 -14.18
CA THR A 36 -21.45 -6.54 -13.49
C THR A 36 -21.33 -6.09 -12.03
N GLU A 37 -20.14 -6.21 -11.42
CA GLU A 37 -19.91 -5.74 -10.06
C GLU A 37 -19.75 -4.21 -10.04
N PRO A 38 -20.50 -3.49 -9.18
CA PRO A 38 -20.37 -2.04 -9.06
C PRO A 38 -18.92 -1.64 -8.77
N LYS A 39 -18.43 -0.59 -9.47
CA LYS A 39 -17.03 -0.13 -9.32
C LYS A 39 -16.67 0.13 -7.85
N ILE A 40 -17.55 0.77 -7.10
CA ILE A 40 -17.32 1.08 -5.69
C ILE A 40 -17.15 -0.18 -4.81
N THR A 41 -17.84 -1.27 -5.15
CA THR A 41 -17.65 -2.56 -4.49
C THR A 41 -16.25 -3.10 -4.76
N LYS A 42 -15.83 -3.07 -6.03
CA LYS A 42 -14.48 -3.47 -6.43
C LYS A 42 -13.39 -2.63 -5.77
N ASP A 43 -13.57 -1.31 -5.71
CA ASP A 43 -12.65 -0.39 -5.05
C ASP A 43 -12.52 -0.67 -3.55
N CYS A 44 -13.65 -0.88 -2.86
CA CYS A 44 -13.64 -1.19 -1.43
C CYS A 44 -13.03 -2.56 -1.12
N LYS A 45 -13.33 -3.59 -1.93
CA LYS A 45 -12.72 -4.91 -1.82
C LYS A 45 -11.22 -4.84 -2.08
N PHE A 46 -10.81 -4.18 -3.15
CA PHE A 46 -9.39 -4.00 -3.45
C PHE A 46 -8.65 -3.24 -2.34
N LEU A 47 -9.22 -2.17 -1.78
CA LEU A 47 -8.64 -1.47 -0.62
C LEU A 47 -8.44 -2.41 0.56
N ALA A 48 -9.49 -3.14 0.95
CA ALA A 48 -9.45 -4.09 2.05
C ALA A 48 -8.37 -5.16 1.83
N SER A 49 -8.34 -5.77 0.64
CA SER A 49 -7.38 -6.81 0.28
C SER A 49 -5.95 -6.28 0.22
N PHE A 50 -5.74 -5.12 -0.40
CA PHE A 50 -4.43 -4.47 -0.47
C PHE A 50 -3.85 -4.20 0.92
N LEU A 51 -4.65 -3.61 1.82
CA LEU A 51 -4.22 -3.32 3.19
C LEU A 51 -3.99 -4.60 4.01
N ALA A 52 -4.86 -5.61 3.86
CA ALA A 52 -4.71 -6.89 4.55
C ALA A 52 -3.45 -7.64 4.11
N THR A 53 -3.20 -7.75 2.80
CA THR A 53 -2.00 -8.40 2.25
C THR A 53 -0.74 -7.65 2.65
N LEU A 54 -0.72 -6.32 2.47
CA LEU A 54 0.42 -5.49 2.86
C LEU A 54 0.74 -5.66 4.35
N GLN A 55 -0.29 -5.67 5.21
CA GLN A 55 -0.11 -5.84 6.66
C GLN A 55 0.35 -7.23 7.04
N ALA A 56 -0.24 -8.28 6.47
CA ALA A 56 0.14 -9.65 6.76
C ALA A 56 1.61 -9.90 6.40
N THR A 57 2.04 -9.47 5.21
CA THR A 57 3.40 -9.68 4.73
C THR A 57 4.43 -8.88 5.52
N ILE A 58 4.21 -7.58 5.75
CA ILE A 58 5.13 -6.76 6.56
C ILE A 58 5.25 -7.31 7.98
N THR A 59 4.14 -7.78 8.57
CA THR A 59 4.16 -8.35 9.93
C THR A 59 4.91 -9.67 9.99
N ALA A 60 4.72 -10.55 9.00
CA ALA A 60 5.43 -11.83 8.92
C ALA A 60 6.95 -11.62 8.77
N GLN A 61 7.38 -10.68 7.93
CA GLN A 61 8.80 -10.38 7.73
C GLN A 61 9.48 -9.82 8.98
N ARG A 62 8.77 -9.02 9.79
CA ARG A 62 9.28 -8.52 11.10
C ARG A 62 9.54 -9.61 12.13
N ALA A 63 8.84 -10.75 12.05
CA ALA A 63 8.93 -11.82 13.02
C ALA A 63 10.17 -12.72 12.83
N ILE A 64 10.91 -12.56 11.72
CA ILE A 64 12.11 -13.35 11.42
C ILE A 64 13.29 -12.74 12.20
N PRO A 65 13.85 -13.41 13.24
CA PRO A 65 14.81 -12.80 14.17
C PRO A 65 16.14 -12.35 13.56
N SER A 66 16.47 -12.78 12.34
CA SER A 66 17.63 -12.34 11.56
C SER A 66 17.29 -11.30 10.49
N SER A 67 16.00 -11.09 10.20
CA SER A 67 15.48 -10.11 9.27
C SER A 67 14.97 -8.91 10.06
N LEU A 68 15.81 -7.89 10.17
CA LEU A 68 15.38 -6.54 10.49
C LEU A 68 14.65 -5.90 9.30
N VAL A 69 13.91 -6.69 8.52
CA VAL A 69 13.09 -6.21 7.39
C VAL A 69 11.81 -5.61 7.97
N THR A 70 11.97 -4.53 8.71
CA THR A 70 10.93 -3.51 8.78
C THR A 70 11.13 -2.68 7.53
N ALA A 71 10.17 -2.70 6.60
CA ALA A 71 10.18 -1.81 5.44
C ALA A 71 10.55 -0.39 5.91
N LEU A 72 11.72 0.10 5.49
CA LEU A 72 12.29 1.29 6.11
C LEU A 72 11.43 2.50 5.72
N GLY A 73 10.86 3.13 6.73
CA GLY A 73 9.92 4.24 6.56
C GLY A 73 8.52 3.84 6.14
N LEU A 74 8.14 2.55 6.16
CA LEU A 74 6.75 2.14 5.96
C LEU A 74 6.33 1.14 7.04
N THR A 75 5.24 1.46 7.71
CA THR A 75 4.60 0.54 8.64
C THR A 75 3.12 0.50 8.34
N ILE A 76 2.50 -0.65 8.58
CA ILE A 76 1.05 -0.79 8.55
C ILE A 76 0.65 -1.64 9.75
N THR A 77 -0.36 -1.20 10.47
CA THR A 77 -0.92 -1.90 11.62
C THR A 77 -2.38 -2.23 11.35
N LYS A 78 -2.82 -3.36 11.90
CA LYS A 78 -4.21 -3.78 11.90
C LYS A 78 -4.69 -3.76 13.35
N GLY A 79 -5.66 -2.92 13.66
CA GLY A 79 -6.27 -2.82 14.98
C GLY A 79 -7.09 -4.07 15.33
N ALA A 80 -7.48 -4.22 16.59
CA ALA A 80 -8.46 -5.24 16.95
C ALA A 80 -9.81 -4.93 16.27
N PRO A 81 -10.55 -5.95 15.79
CA PRO A 81 -11.87 -5.72 15.23
C PRO A 81 -12.82 -5.17 16.31
N SER A 82 -13.65 -4.21 15.93
CA SER A 82 -14.67 -3.60 16.79
C SER A 82 -16.05 -3.99 16.28
N GLY A 83 -16.79 -4.78 17.07
CA GLY A 83 -18.15 -5.19 16.71
C GLY A 83 -19.08 -3.97 16.62
N VAL A 84 -19.95 -3.98 15.61
CA VAL A 84 -20.94 -2.92 15.35
C VAL A 84 -22.35 -3.48 15.51
N ASP A 85 -22.62 -4.62 14.92
CA ASP A 85 -23.91 -5.32 14.95
C ASP A 85 -23.67 -6.84 14.78
N LEU A 86 -24.73 -7.65 14.83
CA LEU A 86 -24.64 -9.09 14.58
C LEU A 86 -24.03 -9.35 13.20
N GLY A 87 -22.90 -10.07 13.18
CA GLY A 87 -22.17 -10.37 11.95
C GLY A 87 -21.42 -9.18 11.35
N ILE A 88 -21.48 -7.98 11.94
CA ILE A 88 -20.84 -6.77 11.38
C ILE A 88 -19.76 -6.26 12.32
N PHE A 89 -18.56 -6.02 11.78
CA PHE A 89 -17.47 -5.42 12.52
C PHE A 89 -16.69 -4.40 11.70
N ASN A 90 -16.02 -3.50 12.41
CA ASN A 90 -15.10 -2.52 11.86
C ASN A 90 -13.66 -2.98 12.05
N GLN A 91 -12.86 -2.86 11.00
CA GLN A 91 -11.43 -3.15 11.00
C GLN A 91 -10.66 -1.86 10.70
N LEU A 92 -9.86 -1.43 11.68
CA LEU A 92 -8.96 -0.30 11.50
C LEU A 92 -7.63 -0.77 10.92
N PHE A 93 -7.20 -0.16 9.82
CA PHE A 93 -5.82 -0.22 9.33
C PHE A 93 -5.19 1.16 9.47
N THR A 94 -3.93 1.21 9.91
CA THR A 94 -3.16 2.46 9.95
C THR A 94 -1.82 2.25 9.28
N ALA A 95 -1.59 2.95 8.17
CA ALA A 95 -0.30 3.02 7.52
C ALA A 95 0.45 4.26 8.02
N SER A 96 1.72 4.11 8.42
CA SER A 96 2.60 5.24 8.71
C SER A 96 3.74 5.25 7.71
N ILE A 97 3.88 6.38 7.02
CA ILE A 97 4.86 6.60 5.96
C ILE A 97 5.84 7.65 6.46
N ALA A 98 7.12 7.30 6.50
CA ALA A 98 8.22 8.22 6.76
C ALA A 98 9.01 8.49 5.48
N GLN A 99 9.28 9.75 5.22
CA GLN A 99 10.02 10.21 4.04
C GLN A 99 11.06 11.23 4.43
N VAL A 100 12.11 11.28 3.62
CA VAL A 100 13.17 12.27 3.68
C VAL A 100 12.75 13.47 2.83
N VAL A 101 13.01 14.65 3.36
CA VAL A 101 12.92 15.92 2.65
C VAL A 101 14.34 16.38 2.42
N ASP A 102 14.75 16.46 1.16
CA ASP A 102 16.01 17.06 0.78
C ASP A 102 15.75 18.48 0.30
N TYR A 103 16.13 19.44 1.15
CA TYR A 103 15.94 20.86 0.86
C TYR A 103 16.79 21.37 -0.30
N ALA A 104 17.92 20.73 -0.61
CA ALA A 104 18.78 21.15 -1.72
C ALA A 104 18.17 20.78 -3.07
N SER A 105 17.52 19.61 -3.17
CA SER A 105 16.84 19.17 -4.38
C SER A 105 15.35 19.51 -4.39
N SER A 106 14.79 19.98 -3.27
CA SER A 106 13.34 20.19 -3.07
C SER A 106 12.52 18.92 -3.38
N THR A 107 13.04 17.75 -2.97
CA THR A 107 12.41 16.46 -3.23
C THR A 107 11.99 15.74 -1.96
N PHE A 108 10.98 14.88 -2.10
CA PHE A 108 10.57 13.91 -1.09
C PHE A 108 10.87 12.50 -1.59
N TYR A 109 11.57 11.69 -0.78
CA TYR A 109 11.87 10.30 -1.15
C TYR A 109 11.85 9.38 0.08
N PRO A 110 11.71 8.05 -0.10
CA PRO A 110 11.76 7.11 1.00
C PRO A 110 13.13 7.15 1.67
N ILE A 111 13.20 6.90 2.97
CA ILE A 111 14.48 6.78 3.68
C ILE A 111 15.35 5.71 2.95
N PRO A 112 16.53 6.04 2.42
CA PRO A 112 17.33 5.09 1.65
C PRO A 112 17.72 3.90 2.50
N VAL A 113 17.86 2.73 1.87
CA VAL A 113 18.35 1.51 2.55
C VAL A 113 19.87 1.63 2.72
N PRO A 114 20.43 1.27 3.90
CA PRO A 114 21.88 1.27 4.11
C PRO A 114 22.59 0.31 3.15
N THR A 115 23.80 0.69 2.72
CA THR A 115 24.62 -0.07 1.75
C THR A 115 25.90 -0.63 2.34
N SER A 116 26.13 -0.46 3.65
CA SER A 116 27.37 -0.87 4.33
C SER A 116 27.08 -1.52 5.69
N GLY A 117 28.08 -2.25 6.20
CA GLY A 117 28.01 -2.94 7.50
C GLY A 117 27.06 -4.13 7.52
N SER A 118 26.79 -4.62 8.74
CA SER A 118 25.83 -5.71 8.98
C SER A 118 24.38 -5.29 8.78
N ASN A 119 24.13 -3.98 8.63
CA ASN A 119 22.83 -3.41 8.32
C ASN A 119 22.55 -3.28 6.82
N SER A 120 23.54 -3.47 5.95
CA SER A 120 23.38 -3.39 4.50
C SER A 120 22.16 -4.17 4.00
N GLY A 121 21.31 -3.54 3.20
CA GLY A 121 20.12 -4.16 2.61
C GLY A 121 18.93 -4.33 3.55
N LYS A 122 19.03 -3.95 4.83
CA LYS A 122 17.90 -4.03 5.76
C LYS A 122 16.85 -2.97 5.46
N GLY A 123 15.59 -3.37 5.51
CA GLY A 123 14.43 -2.51 5.28
C GLY A 123 14.06 -2.30 3.82
N ILE A 124 14.59 -3.13 2.92
CA ILE A 124 14.09 -3.27 1.55
C ILE A 124 12.61 -3.67 1.59
N LEU A 125 11.83 -3.13 0.65
CA LEU A 125 10.47 -3.56 0.36
C LEU A 125 10.19 -3.40 -1.13
N LYS A 126 10.00 -4.52 -1.82
CA LYS A 126 9.61 -4.55 -3.24
C LYS A 126 8.12 -4.84 -3.39
N ILE A 127 7.52 -4.40 -4.49
CA ILE A 127 6.14 -4.77 -4.83
C ILE A 127 6.02 -6.30 -4.90
N THR A 128 7.00 -6.98 -5.49
CA THR A 128 7.04 -8.45 -5.58
C THR A 128 7.24 -9.15 -4.23
N ASP A 129 7.69 -8.44 -3.18
CA ASP A 129 7.77 -9.04 -1.84
C ASP A 129 6.37 -9.16 -1.21
N ILE A 130 5.44 -8.26 -1.58
CA ILE A 130 4.05 -8.24 -1.12
C ILE A 130 3.13 -9.01 -2.07
N PHE A 131 3.34 -8.83 -3.38
CA PHE A 131 2.56 -9.42 -4.46
C PHE A 131 3.50 -10.19 -5.40
N PRO A 132 3.85 -11.44 -5.08
CA PRO A 132 4.86 -12.23 -5.78
C PRO A 132 4.78 -12.21 -7.32
N ASP A 133 3.58 -12.26 -7.86
CA ASP A 133 3.34 -12.36 -9.31
C ASP A 133 3.00 -11.02 -9.96
N ALA A 134 3.19 -9.90 -9.24
CA ALA A 134 2.97 -8.58 -9.78
C ALA A 134 4.01 -8.21 -10.85
N VAL A 135 3.53 -7.66 -11.97
CA VAL A 135 4.35 -7.33 -13.14
C VAL A 135 4.10 -5.91 -13.62
N SER A 136 5.12 -5.29 -14.22
CA SER A 136 4.91 -4.06 -14.99
C SER A 136 4.42 -4.43 -16.38
N VAL A 137 3.28 -3.89 -16.78
CA VAL A 137 2.63 -4.15 -18.06
C VAL A 137 2.63 -2.86 -18.88
N ALA A 138 3.05 -2.95 -20.13
CA ALA A 138 2.97 -1.84 -21.08
C ALA A 138 1.55 -1.72 -21.66
N VAL A 139 1.25 -0.60 -22.34
CA VAL A 139 0.01 -0.47 -23.12
C VAL A 139 -0.07 -1.60 -24.15
N ALA A 140 -1.25 -2.22 -24.28
CA ALA A 140 -1.52 -3.42 -25.07
C ALA A 140 -0.71 -4.67 -24.66
N GLY A 141 -0.04 -4.64 -23.50
CA GLY A 141 0.62 -5.82 -22.94
C GLY A 141 -0.38 -6.90 -22.52
N THR A 142 0.02 -8.17 -22.67
CA THR A 142 -0.83 -9.31 -22.30
C THR A 142 -1.03 -9.40 -20.80
N ILE A 143 -2.27 -9.64 -20.40
CA ILE A 143 -2.66 -10.02 -19.04
C ILE A 143 -3.16 -11.47 -19.10
N SER A 144 -2.53 -12.37 -18.35
CA SER A 144 -2.79 -13.81 -18.41
C SER A 144 -3.97 -14.28 -17.58
N GLU A 145 -4.42 -13.49 -16.61
CA GLU A 145 -5.37 -13.92 -15.58
C GLU A 145 -6.16 -12.75 -15.00
N ALA A 146 -7.07 -13.05 -14.07
CA ALA A 146 -7.86 -12.05 -13.38
C ALA A 146 -6.98 -11.26 -12.37
N GLY A 147 -7.25 -9.97 -12.21
CA GLY A 147 -6.50 -9.13 -11.28
C GLY A 147 -6.79 -7.65 -11.39
N VAL A 148 -5.87 -6.85 -10.87
CA VAL A 148 -6.00 -5.40 -10.76
C VAL A 148 -4.82 -4.74 -11.44
N LEU A 149 -5.10 -3.90 -12.44
CA LEU A 149 -4.11 -3.06 -13.11
C LEU A 149 -4.15 -1.66 -12.52
N ILE A 150 -3.07 -1.25 -11.86
CA ILE A 150 -2.86 0.08 -11.30
C ILE A 150 -2.04 0.92 -12.28
N PRO A 151 -2.63 1.93 -12.94
CA PRO A 151 -1.93 2.72 -13.95
C PRO A 151 -0.82 3.59 -13.36
N HIS A 152 0.31 3.70 -14.04
CA HIS A 152 1.43 4.52 -13.55
C HIS A 152 1.07 6.01 -13.44
N THR A 153 0.30 6.52 -14.41
CA THR A 153 -0.14 7.91 -14.48
C THR A 153 -0.94 8.35 -13.25
N ASP A 154 -1.63 7.41 -12.62
CA ASP A 154 -2.54 7.68 -11.52
C ASP A 154 -1.80 7.78 -10.20
N LEU A 155 -0.63 7.15 -10.09
CA LEU A 155 0.21 7.22 -8.89
C LEU A 155 1.31 8.27 -8.99
N ASP A 156 1.71 8.69 -10.20
CA ASP A 156 2.67 9.77 -10.42
C ASP A 156 2.22 11.06 -9.72
N ALA A 157 0.93 11.40 -9.84
CA ALA A 157 0.31 12.53 -9.13
C ALA A 157 0.40 12.46 -7.60
N TYR A 158 0.69 11.27 -7.03
CA TYR A 158 0.85 11.05 -5.59
C TYR A 158 2.30 10.76 -5.17
N GLY A 159 3.25 10.91 -6.10
CA GLY A 159 4.70 10.83 -5.87
C GLY A 159 5.35 9.49 -6.20
N ALA A 160 4.70 8.61 -6.97
CA ALA A 160 5.37 7.46 -7.58
C ALA A 160 6.18 7.90 -8.81
N LEU A 161 7.09 7.04 -9.29
CA LEU A 161 7.73 7.28 -10.58
C LEU A 161 6.79 6.92 -11.74
N ALA A 162 6.87 7.70 -12.81
CA ALA A 162 6.12 7.50 -14.06
C ALA A 162 6.26 6.09 -14.68
N THR A 163 7.35 5.39 -14.36
CA THR A 163 7.53 3.97 -14.66
C THR A 163 8.10 3.27 -13.44
N THR A 164 7.32 2.39 -12.83
CA THR A 164 7.73 1.63 -11.64
C THR A 164 8.12 0.22 -12.03
N ASN A 165 9.34 -0.19 -11.68
CA ASN A 165 9.79 -1.57 -11.72
C ASN A 165 9.44 -2.26 -10.39
N PRO A 166 8.59 -3.30 -10.40
CA PRO A 166 8.12 -3.94 -9.16
C PRO A 166 9.20 -4.68 -8.38
N THR A 167 10.37 -4.90 -8.97
CA THR A 167 11.53 -5.54 -8.32
C THR A 167 12.55 -4.53 -7.76
N ASN A 168 12.38 -3.24 -8.05
CA ASN A 168 13.25 -2.18 -7.53
C ASN A 168 12.70 -1.64 -6.20
N ASP A 169 13.50 -1.71 -5.15
CA ASP A 169 13.14 -1.28 -3.79
C ASP A 169 12.70 0.20 -3.69
N VAL A 170 13.52 1.12 -4.19
CA VAL A 170 13.26 2.56 -4.04
C VAL A 170 11.95 2.93 -4.74
N GLN A 171 11.77 2.42 -5.96
CA GLN A 171 10.57 2.66 -6.75
C GLN A 171 9.34 2.02 -6.10
N SER A 172 9.49 0.81 -5.55
CA SER A 172 8.42 0.09 -4.85
C SER A 172 7.97 0.82 -3.58
N ARG A 173 8.89 1.33 -2.76
CA ARG A 173 8.54 2.07 -1.54
C ARG A 173 7.87 3.41 -1.86
N GLN A 174 8.29 4.10 -2.91
CA GLN A 174 7.57 5.27 -3.43
C GLN A 174 6.18 4.89 -3.93
N TRP A 175 6.06 3.79 -4.67
CA TRP A 175 4.79 3.29 -5.19
C TRP A 175 3.81 2.93 -4.07
N PHE A 176 4.24 2.24 -3.01
CA PHE A 176 3.37 1.95 -1.86
C PHE A 176 2.87 3.22 -1.17
N ALA A 177 3.74 4.20 -0.95
CA ALA A 177 3.35 5.48 -0.36
C ALA A 177 2.35 6.23 -1.24
N ALA A 178 2.58 6.28 -2.54
CA ALA A 178 1.68 6.89 -3.52
C ALA A 178 0.34 6.15 -3.58
N MET A 179 0.35 4.82 -3.61
CA MET A 179 -0.85 3.97 -3.64
C MET A 179 -1.73 4.20 -2.42
N LEU A 180 -1.15 4.25 -1.22
CA LEU A 180 -1.90 4.53 0.00
C LEU A 180 -2.55 5.93 -0.03
N ARG A 181 -1.88 6.94 -0.59
CA ARG A 181 -2.44 8.29 -0.76
C ARG A 181 -3.52 8.34 -1.83
N TYR A 182 -3.31 7.63 -2.95
CA TYR A 182 -4.29 7.46 -4.01
C TYR A 182 -5.57 6.86 -3.44
N LEU A 183 -5.48 5.71 -2.76
CA LEU A 183 -6.63 5.03 -2.17
C LEU A 183 -7.31 5.88 -1.08
N PHE A 184 -6.52 6.60 -0.27
CA PHE A 184 -7.05 7.55 0.70
C PHE A 184 -7.85 8.67 0.05
N THR A 185 -7.49 9.10 -1.16
CA THR A 185 -8.16 10.20 -1.84
C THR A 185 -9.37 9.72 -2.64
N ASP A 186 -9.18 8.66 -3.43
CA ASP A 186 -10.11 8.18 -4.45
C ASP A 186 -11.31 7.44 -3.87
N ILE A 187 -11.12 6.68 -2.78
CA ILE A 187 -12.22 5.91 -2.19
C ILE A 187 -13.01 6.79 -1.22
N PRO A 188 -14.31 7.03 -1.49
CA PRO A 188 -15.13 7.87 -0.64
C PRO A 188 -15.43 7.18 0.70
N ILE A 189 -15.66 7.99 1.73
CA ILE A 189 -16.27 7.50 2.97
C ILE A 189 -17.76 7.29 2.76
N ARG A 190 -18.33 6.33 3.48
CA ARG A 190 -19.78 6.14 3.51
C ARG A 190 -20.43 7.37 4.11
N THR A 191 -21.44 7.90 3.42
CA THR A 191 -22.24 9.04 3.89
C THR A 191 -23.72 8.72 3.71
N THR A 192 -24.56 9.25 4.59
CA THR A 192 -26.02 9.03 4.57
C THR A 192 -26.77 10.15 3.85
N THR A 193 -26.17 11.34 3.70
CA THR A 193 -26.84 12.50 3.10
C THR A 193 -25.82 13.44 2.43
N PRO A 194 -25.74 13.46 1.08
CA PRO A 194 -26.33 12.49 0.14
C PRO A 194 -25.76 11.08 0.35
N ALA A 195 -26.50 10.04 -0.01
CA ALA A 195 -26.04 8.66 0.17
C ALA A 195 -24.84 8.37 -0.75
N THR A 196 -23.72 7.98 -0.16
CA THR A 196 -22.54 7.48 -0.90
C THR A 196 -22.23 6.07 -0.43
N PRO A 197 -22.43 5.05 -1.28
CA PRO A 197 -22.12 3.68 -0.90
C PRO A 197 -20.61 3.54 -0.70
N SER A 198 -20.20 2.86 0.37
CA SER A 198 -18.79 2.54 0.63
C SER A 198 -18.69 1.56 1.78
N ALA A 199 -17.59 0.82 1.88
CA ALA A 199 -17.24 0.11 3.12
C ALA A 199 -16.39 0.93 4.08
N LEU A 200 -15.83 2.04 3.61
CA LEU A 200 -14.97 2.91 4.40
C LEU A 200 -15.83 3.82 5.27
N ILE A 201 -15.89 3.55 6.57
CA ILE A 201 -16.71 4.31 7.52
C ILE A 201 -16.04 5.63 7.88
N THR A 202 -14.74 5.58 8.12
CA THR A 202 -13.91 6.77 8.36
C THR A 202 -12.54 6.60 7.74
N LYS A 203 -11.94 7.72 7.36
CA LYS A 203 -10.52 7.80 7.01
C LYS A 203 -9.91 9.01 7.70
N THR A 204 -8.73 8.83 8.29
CA THR A 204 -8.05 9.90 9.05
C THR A 204 -6.69 10.16 8.44
N LEU A 205 -6.43 11.44 8.17
CA LEU A 205 -5.14 11.93 7.75
C LEU A 205 -4.40 12.46 8.98
N GLY A 206 -3.35 11.77 9.39
CA GLY A 206 -2.54 12.19 10.52
C GLY A 206 -1.83 13.52 10.28
N THR A 207 -1.46 14.17 11.38
CA THR A 207 -0.56 15.32 11.36
C THR A 207 0.80 14.90 10.84
N VAL A 208 1.48 15.83 10.16
CA VAL A 208 2.89 15.65 9.82
C VAL A 208 3.72 15.89 11.07
N SER A 209 4.65 15.01 11.36
CA SER A 209 5.52 15.11 12.53
C SER A 209 6.96 14.80 12.15
N SER A 210 7.89 15.58 12.67
CA SER A 210 9.32 15.31 12.52
C SER A 210 9.65 13.97 13.16
N PHE A 211 10.47 13.18 12.47
CA PHE A 211 10.98 11.92 12.96
C PHE A 211 12.44 12.10 13.34
N THR A 212 12.76 11.90 14.62
CA THR A 212 14.14 11.91 15.08
C THR A 212 14.80 10.60 14.70
N LEU A 213 15.84 10.67 13.87
CA LEU A 213 16.65 9.51 13.50
C LEU A 213 17.37 8.94 14.73
N PRO A 214 17.48 7.61 14.87
CA PRO A 214 18.31 7.01 15.90
C PRO A 214 19.79 7.35 15.69
N THR A 215 20.60 7.28 16.76
CA THR A 215 22.03 7.64 16.73
C THR A 215 22.82 6.87 15.67
N ASP A 216 22.43 5.62 15.39
CA ASP A 216 23.10 4.77 14.41
C ASP A 216 22.59 4.94 12.97
N ALA A 217 21.59 5.81 12.73
CA ALA A 217 21.05 6.06 11.39
C ALA A 217 22.11 6.48 10.37
N LEU A 218 23.15 7.16 10.85
CA LEU A 218 24.19 7.81 10.05
C LEU A 218 25.59 7.32 10.41
N ALA A 219 25.70 6.18 11.11
CA ALA A 219 26.98 5.62 11.50
C ALA A 219 27.82 5.27 10.26
N LEU A 220 29.11 5.62 10.26
CA LEU A 220 29.97 5.45 9.07
C LEU A 220 30.17 3.99 8.65
N THR A 221 30.19 3.06 9.62
CA THR A 221 30.57 1.66 9.40
C THR A 221 29.40 0.68 9.40
N ASN A 222 28.28 1.04 10.03
CA ASN A 222 27.10 0.19 10.14
C ASN A 222 25.80 1.00 10.31
N PRO A 223 25.42 1.85 9.34
CA PRO A 223 24.28 2.73 9.50
C PRO A 223 22.95 1.96 9.44
N THR A 224 21.92 2.44 10.14
CA THR A 224 20.55 1.90 10.01
C THR A 224 19.74 2.52 8.86
N THR A 225 20.29 3.56 8.21
CA THR A 225 19.73 4.17 6.99
C THR A 225 20.82 4.35 5.94
N GLY A 226 20.44 4.53 4.67
CA GLY A 226 21.37 4.91 3.59
C GLY A 226 21.48 6.42 3.40
N LEU A 227 21.08 7.22 4.39
CA LEU A 227 21.24 8.66 4.34
C LEU A 227 22.72 9.03 4.33
N ASP A 228 23.08 10.02 3.51
CA ASP A 228 24.43 10.54 3.46
C ASP A 228 24.78 11.26 4.78
N PRO A 229 25.74 10.76 5.56
CA PRO A 229 26.12 11.36 6.84
C PRO A 229 26.74 12.76 6.70
N ALA A 230 27.12 13.18 5.48
CA ALA A 230 27.56 14.54 5.21
C ALA A 230 26.40 15.53 4.95
N LYS A 231 25.17 15.04 4.71
CA LYS A 231 24.00 15.85 4.34
C LYS A 231 22.96 16.02 5.45
N THR A 232 23.36 15.82 6.70
CA THR A 232 22.43 15.77 7.85
C THR A 232 21.69 17.08 8.12
N MET A 233 22.24 18.23 7.74
CA MET A 233 21.58 19.54 7.87
C MET A 233 20.65 19.88 6.70
N VAL A 234 20.67 19.08 5.62
CA VAL A 234 19.86 19.29 4.42
C VAL A 234 18.67 18.31 4.37
N ASN A 235 18.74 17.25 5.18
CA ASN A 235 17.78 16.16 5.19
C ASN A 235 16.98 16.14 6.50
N ASP A 236 15.69 16.48 6.43
CA ASP A 236 14.76 16.19 7.52
C ASP A 236 13.96 14.92 7.21
N VAL A 237 13.53 14.21 8.25
CA VAL A 237 12.63 13.07 8.10
C VAL A 237 11.29 13.42 8.71
N TYR A 238 10.22 13.24 7.97
CA TYR A 238 8.86 13.40 8.47
C TYR A 238 8.10 12.10 8.36
N PHE A 239 7.22 11.87 9.32
CA PHE A 239 6.24 10.81 9.25
C PHE A 239 4.82 11.38 9.15
N ARG A 240 3.96 10.66 8.43
CA ARG A 240 2.52 10.92 8.38
C ARG A 240 1.76 9.60 8.38
N SER A 241 0.69 9.53 9.16
CA SER A 241 -0.20 8.37 9.17
C SER A 241 -1.44 8.56 8.30
N LEU A 242 -1.92 7.46 7.74
CA LEU A 242 -3.18 7.32 7.03
C LEU A 242 -3.94 6.17 7.68
N SER A 243 -5.13 6.44 8.19
CA SER A 243 -5.98 5.41 8.80
C SER A 243 -7.23 5.18 7.97
N PHE A 244 -7.60 3.90 7.82
CA PHE A 244 -8.76 3.42 7.10
C PHE A 244 -9.60 2.55 8.03
N ASN A 245 -10.85 2.92 8.26
CA ASN A 245 -11.78 2.14 9.06
C ASN A 245 -12.80 1.49 8.15
N ILE A 246 -12.63 0.19 7.88
CA ILE A 246 -13.39 -0.56 6.89
C ILE A 246 -14.38 -1.47 7.61
N GLN A 247 -15.62 -1.52 7.14
CA GLN A 247 -16.65 -2.40 7.69
C GLN A 247 -16.73 -3.71 6.91
N TYR A 248 -16.85 -4.80 7.65
CA TYR A 248 -17.02 -6.16 7.15
C TYR A 248 -18.34 -6.75 7.66
N GLU A 249 -18.88 -7.70 6.92
CA GLU A 249 -20.11 -8.43 7.22
C GLU A 249 -19.88 -9.93 7.05
N LEU A 250 -20.41 -10.73 7.98
CA LEU A 250 -20.41 -12.17 7.92
C LEU A 250 -21.45 -12.63 6.92
N ASN A 251 -21.01 -13.34 5.88
CA ASN A 251 -21.90 -14.17 5.10
C ASN A 251 -22.16 -15.47 5.87
N GLU A 252 -23.36 -15.60 6.46
CA GLU A 252 -23.73 -16.76 7.28
C GLU A 252 -23.80 -18.07 6.47
N GLN A 253 -23.99 -18.01 5.15
CA GLN A 253 -24.06 -19.21 4.32
C GLN A 253 -22.67 -19.80 4.07
N THR A 254 -21.71 -18.95 3.76
CA THR A 254 -20.33 -19.35 3.46
C THR A 254 -19.43 -19.33 4.68
N GLN A 255 -19.90 -18.77 5.80
CA GLN A 255 -19.12 -18.53 7.03
C GLN A 255 -17.84 -17.73 6.75
N SER A 256 -17.90 -16.80 5.79
CA SER A 256 -16.80 -15.92 5.40
C SER A 256 -17.16 -14.46 5.64
N TYR A 257 -16.18 -13.65 6.00
CA TYR A 257 -16.37 -12.21 6.10
C TYR A 257 -16.08 -11.53 4.75
N ASP A 258 -16.97 -10.66 4.32
CA ASP A 258 -16.82 -9.83 3.12
C ASP A 258 -16.91 -8.35 3.48
N VAL A 259 -16.43 -7.50 2.59
CA VAL A 259 -16.44 -6.05 2.71
C VAL A 259 -17.88 -5.54 2.56
N ARG A 260 -18.40 -4.89 3.60
CA ARG A 260 -19.79 -4.41 3.63
C ARG A 260 -19.90 -3.08 2.91
N VAL A 261 -20.45 -3.07 1.70
CA VAL A 261 -20.71 -1.85 0.93
C VAL A 261 -22.20 -1.53 0.98
N VAL A 262 -22.55 -0.47 1.72
CA VAL A 262 -23.91 0.08 1.80
C VAL A 262 -23.87 1.59 1.71
#